data_AF-A0A011NR22-F1
#
_entry.id   AF-A0A011NR22-F1
#
_cell.length_a   1.000
_cell.length_b   1.000
_cell.length_c   1.000
_cell.angle_alpha   90.00
_cell.angle_beta   90.00
_cell.angle_gamma   90.00
#
_symmetry.space_group_name_H-M   'P 1'
#
loop_
_entity.id
_entity.type
_entity.pdbx_description
1 polymer ?
#
loop_
_entity_poly.entity_id
_entity_poly.type
_entity_poly.pdbx_seq_one_letter_code
_entity_poly.pdbx_strand_id
1 'polypeptide(L)'
;MNVLPLHAKSRLGGTLLLVLLLSSCSDNLLVSYGNDTNFLLFDHPNSEKAIADVRARAERLCAERKQLAVETESICSLASCTTNYQCTDNADGIKDGL
;
A
#
# COMPACT_ATOMS: atom_id res chain seq x y z
N MET A 1 20.58 11.20 -60.25
CA MET A 1 19.59 12.21 -59.79
C MET A 1 18.22 11.53 -59.93
N ASN A 2 17.32 11.41 -58.97
CA ASN A 2 17.22 11.92 -57.61
C ASN A 2 16.09 11.16 -56.87
N VAL A 3 16.36 10.82 -55.61
CA VAL A 3 15.48 10.68 -54.42
C VAL A 3 14.01 10.24 -54.55
N LEU A 4 13.71 9.08 -53.94
CA LEU A 4 12.45 8.82 -53.23
C LEU A 4 12.68 9.09 -51.72
N PRO A 5 11.92 9.99 -51.06
CA PRO A 5 11.70 9.95 -49.62
C PRO A 5 10.22 9.52 -49.36
N LEU A 6 9.77 9.03 -48.22
CA LEU A 6 10.28 9.03 -46.86
C LEU A 6 9.58 7.87 -46.15
N HIS A 7 10.33 6.90 -45.62
CA HIS A 7 9.79 5.91 -44.69
C HIS A 7 9.61 6.61 -43.33
N ALA A 8 8.48 7.29 -43.12
CA ALA A 8 8.12 7.83 -41.81
C ALA A 8 7.68 6.68 -40.90
N LYS A 9 8.64 5.97 -40.30
CA LYS A 9 8.36 4.98 -39.27
C LYS A 9 8.09 5.73 -37.96
N SER A 10 6.81 5.96 -37.68
CA SER A 10 6.35 6.56 -36.44
C SER A 10 6.88 5.74 -35.24
N ARG A 11 7.87 6.29 -34.54
CA ARG A 11 8.39 5.78 -33.26
C ARG A 11 8.03 6.76 -32.15
N LEU A 12 6.75 7.01 -31.96
CA LEU A 12 6.23 7.60 -30.73
C LEU A 12 5.30 6.56 -30.11
N GLY A 13 5.80 5.82 -29.11
CA GLY A 13 4.98 4.81 -28.44
C GLY A 13 5.67 4.09 -27.29
N GLY A 14 7.01 4.13 -27.20
CA GLY A 14 7.74 3.47 -26.11
C GLY A 14 7.98 4.37 -24.88
N THR A 15 8.12 5.68 -25.07
CA THR A 15 8.67 6.55 -24.01
C THR A 15 7.60 7.13 -23.08
N LEU A 16 6.34 7.24 -23.51
CA LEU A 16 5.28 7.84 -22.69
C LEU A 16 4.76 6.88 -21.59
N LEU A 17 4.84 5.57 -21.83
CA LEU A 17 4.36 4.56 -20.89
C LEU A 17 5.22 4.47 -19.61
N LEU A 18 6.52 4.79 -19.72
CA LEU A 18 7.47 4.62 -18.62
C LEU A 18 7.31 5.69 -17.52
N VAL A 19 6.78 6.87 -17.87
CA VAL A 19 6.64 8.01 -16.93
C VAL A 19 5.45 7.80 -15.97
N LEU A 20 4.42 7.05 -16.37
CA LEU A 20 3.25 6.75 -15.53
C LEU A 20 3.52 5.69 -14.45
N LEU A 21 4.64 4.96 -14.54
CA LEU A 21 4.97 3.88 -13.60
C LEU A 21 5.70 4.37 -12.33
N LEU A 22 6.06 5.66 -12.27
CA LEU A 22 6.91 6.21 -11.21
C LEU A 22 6.14 6.94 -10.09
N SER A 23 4.81 7.06 -10.16
CA SER A 23 4.03 7.86 -9.20
C SER A 23 3.50 7.09 -7.98
N SER A 24 3.96 5.88 -7.68
CA SER A 24 3.50 5.15 -6.48
C SER A 24 4.47 5.28 -5.30
N CYS A 25 4.81 6.51 -4.91
CA CYS A 25 5.12 6.76 -3.51
C CYS A 25 3.79 6.58 -2.77
N SER A 26 3.62 5.45 -2.09
CA SER A 26 2.43 5.24 -1.26
C SER A 26 2.52 6.20 -0.08
N ASP A 27 1.59 7.14 0.02
CA ASP A 27 1.40 8.04 1.17
C ASP A 27 0.86 7.31 2.41
N ASN A 28 1.28 6.05 2.59
CA ASN A 28 0.87 5.22 3.71
C ASN A 28 1.99 5.31 4.75
N LEU A 29 1.90 6.29 5.64
CA LEU A 29 2.91 6.54 6.66
C LEU A 29 2.67 5.57 7.81
N LEU A 30 3.67 4.74 8.11
CA LEU A 30 3.73 4.03 9.39
C LEU A 30 4.13 5.04 10.46
N VAL A 31 3.14 5.53 11.20
CA VAL A 31 3.29 6.63 12.17
C VAL A 31 3.96 6.12 13.45
N SER A 32 3.72 4.86 13.82
CA SER A 32 4.34 4.24 14.98
C SER A 32 4.65 2.76 14.75
N TYR A 33 5.91 2.41 15.03
CA TYR A 33 6.45 1.05 15.04
C TYR A 33 7.47 0.97 16.17
N GLY A 34 7.08 0.36 17.29
CA GLY A 34 7.96 0.08 18.42
C GLY A 34 8.25 -1.41 18.53
N ASN A 35 9.48 -1.78 18.90
CA ASN A 35 9.77 -3.16 19.32
C ASN A 35 9.12 -3.50 20.67
N ASP A 36 8.74 -2.48 21.43
CA ASP A 36 8.17 -2.63 22.77
C ASP A 36 6.63 -2.62 22.78
N THR A 37 6.01 -2.43 21.61
CA THR A 37 4.55 -2.42 21.44
C THR A 37 4.14 -3.40 20.35
N ASN A 38 3.04 -4.10 20.53
CA ASN A 38 2.47 -4.97 19.50
C ASN A 38 1.44 -4.22 18.62
N PHE A 39 1.48 -2.89 18.57
CA PHE A 39 0.60 -2.06 17.76
C PHE A 39 1.33 -1.47 16.55
N LEU A 40 0.61 -1.33 15.45
CA LEU A 40 1.02 -0.69 14.20
C LEU A 40 0.00 0.38 13.86
N LEU A 41 0.43 1.64 13.75
CA LEU A 41 -0.43 2.76 13.40
C LEU A 41 -0.10 3.29 12.01
N PHE A 42 -1.11 3.38 11.14
CA PHE A 42 -0.96 3.86 9.78
C PHE A 42 -1.87 5.06 9.51
N ASP A 43 -1.31 6.11 8.93
CA ASP A 43 -2.09 7.14 8.25
C ASP A 43 -2.06 6.87 6.75
N HIS A 44 -3.22 6.91 6.09
CA HIS A 44 -3.34 6.65 4.66
C HIS A 44 -4.53 7.38 4.03
N PRO A 45 -4.56 7.58 2.70
CA PRO A 45 -5.75 8.09 2.02
C PRO A 45 -6.98 7.21 2.24
N ASN A 46 -8.17 7.82 2.29
CA ASN A 46 -9.43 7.07 2.31
C ASN A 46 -9.75 6.54 0.90
N SER A 47 -9.09 5.45 0.51
CA SER A 47 -9.30 4.76 -0.76
C SER A 47 -9.09 3.26 -0.59
N GLU A 48 -9.82 2.46 -1.36
CA GLU A 48 -9.73 0.99 -1.30
C GLU A 48 -8.30 0.48 -1.52
N LYS A 49 -7.58 1.10 -2.46
CA LYS A 49 -6.17 0.76 -2.72
C LYS A 49 -5.30 1.01 -1.49
N ALA A 50 -5.43 2.17 -0.85
CA ALA A 50 -4.62 2.51 0.30
C ALA A 50 -4.92 1.61 1.51
N ILE A 51 -6.20 1.29 1.73
CA ILE A 51 -6.65 0.34 2.76
C ILE A 51 -6.02 -1.05 2.53
N ALA A 52 -6.07 -1.56 1.30
CA ALA A 52 -5.47 -2.84 0.96
C ALA A 52 -3.93 -2.83 1.13
N ASP A 53 -3.27 -1.76 0.70
CA ASP A 53 -1.82 -1.61 0.80
C ASP A 53 -1.38 -1.53 2.29
N VAL A 54 -2.16 -0.88 3.16
CA VAL A 54 -1.91 -0.82 4.61
C VAL A 54 -2.14 -2.18 5.27
N ARG A 55 -3.22 -2.89 4.95
CA ARG A 55 -3.48 -4.25 5.45
C ARG A 55 -2.33 -5.20 5.12
N ALA A 56 -1.94 -5.27 3.85
CA ALA A 56 -0.84 -6.14 3.41
C ALA A 56 0.49 -5.78 4.09
N ARG A 57 0.70 -4.49 4.38
CA ARG A 57 1.88 -4.02 5.12
C ARG A 57 1.83 -4.44 6.59
N ALA A 58 0.68 -4.34 7.25
CA ALA A 58 0.49 -4.78 8.63
C ALA A 58 0.71 -6.30 8.76
N GLU A 59 0.10 -7.09 7.87
CA GLU A 59 0.27 -8.54 7.80
C GLU A 59 1.74 -8.94 7.65
N ARG A 60 2.46 -8.29 6.72
CA ARG A 60 3.90 -8.54 6.52
C ARG A 60 4.72 -8.22 7.77
N LEU A 61 4.46 -7.09 8.43
CA LEU A 61 5.20 -6.68 9.63
C LEU A 61 4.92 -7.60 10.83
N CYS A 62 3.68 -8.03 11.03
CA CYS A 62 3.37 -9.00 12.08
C CYS A 62 3.92 -10.40 11.76
N ALA A 63 3.96 -10.80 10.48
CA ALA A 63 4.52 -12.09 10.06
C ALA A 63 6.03 -12.20 10.33
N GLU A 64 6.79 -11.10 10.29
CA GLU A 64 8.21 -11.07 10.71
C GLU A 64 8.38 -11.52 12.18
N ARG A 65 7.34 -11.34 13.00
CA ARG A 65 7.27 -11.76 14.41
C ARG A 65 6.52 -13.10 14.59
N LYS A 66 6.12 -13.78 13.50
CA LYS A 66 5.23 -14.97 13.50
C LYS A 66 3.85 -14.73 14.13
N GLN A 67 3.37 -13.50 14.03
CA GLN A 67 2.10 -13.04 14.59
C GLN A 67 1.11 -12.70 13.49
N LEU A 68 -0.19 -12.69 13.81
CA LEU A 68 -1.25 -12.23 12.92
C LEU A 68 -1.48 -10.74 13.12
N ALA A 69 -1.75 -10.02 12.03
CA ALA A 69 -2.23 -8.65 12.11
C ALA A 69 -3.75 -8.65 12.31
N VAL A 70 -4.22 -8.04 13.39
CA VAL A 70 -5.65 -7.85 13.67
C VAL A 70 -5.95 -6.36 13.60
N GLU A 71 -6.87 -5.96 12.73
CA GLU A 71 -7.36 -4.59 12.70
C GLU A 71 -8.18 -4.34 13.96
N THR A 72 -7.77 -3.36 14.76
CA THR A 72 -8.43 -3.02 16.03
C THR A 72 -9.28 -1.77 15.93
N GLU A 73 -8.90 -0.84 15.05
CA GLU A 73 -9.61 0.41 14.84
C GLU A 73 -9.27 0.98 13.46
N SER A 74 -10.26 1.59 12.80
CA SER A 74 -10.05 2.45 11.64
C SER A 74 -10.98 3.66 11.73
N ILE A 75 -10.39 4.86 11.75
CA ILE A 75 -11.13 6.13 11.81
C ILE A 75 -10.83 6.90 10.53
N CYS A 76 -11.88 7.19 9.75
CA CYS A 76 -11.75 7.86 8.47
C CYS A 76 -12.49 9.21 8.43
N SER A 77 -11.85 10.18 7.77
CA SER A 77 -12.47 11.36 7.18
C SER A 77 -12.80 11.10 5.70
N LEU A 78 -13.29 12.12 4.98
CA LEU A 78 -13.48 12.02 3.52
C LEU A 78 -12.17 11.83 2.74
N ALA A 79 -11.02 12.29 3.28
CA ALA A 79 -9.75 12.30 2.56
C ALA A 79 -8.75 11.27 3.07
N SER A 80 -8.77 10.96 4.36
CA SER A 80 -7.74 10.16 5.03
C SER A 80 -8.32 9.26 6.11
N CYS A 81 -7.58 8.23 6.48
CA CYS A 81 -7.87 7.35 7.60
C CYS A 81 -6.63 7.18 8.47
N THR A 82 -6.87 6.93 9.75
CA THR A 82 -5.89 6.40 10.69
C THR A 82 -6.34 5.00 11.09
N THR A 83 -5.51 4.00 10.85
CA THR A 83 -5.84 2.59 11.08
C THR A 83 -4.82 1.94 12.01
N ASN A 84 -5.32 1.27 13.05
CA ASN A 84 -4.53 0.61 14.08
C ASN A 84 -4.64 -0.92 13.95
N TYR A 85 -3.50 -1.58 13.79
CA TYR A 85 -3.39 -3.03 13.83
C TYR A 85 -2.66 -3.48 15.08
N GLN A 86 -3.07 -4.61 15.64
CA GLN A 86 -2.34 -5.31 16.69
C GLN A 86 -1.74 -6.60 16.13
N CYS A 87 -0.45 -6.83 16.36
CA CYS A 87 0.18 -8.12 16.13
C CYS A 87 -0.13 -9.04 17.33
N THR A 88 -0.82 -10.14 17.06
CA THR A 88 -1.23 -11.10 18.08
C THR A 88 -0.66 -12.48 17.80
N ASP A 89 -0.35 -13.23 18.84
CA ASP A 89 0.04 -14.62 18.69
C ASP A 89 -1.16 -15.43 18.15
N ASN A 90 -0.86 -16.46 17.36
CA ASN A 90 -1.86 -17.30 16.67
C ASN A 90 -2.85 -18.04 17.62
N ALA A 91 -2.77 -17.84 18.94
CA ALA A 91 -3.62 -18.47 19.93
C ALA A 91 -4.98 -17.78 20.11
N ASP A 92 -5.12 -16.48 19.76
CA ASP A 92 -6.31 -15.68 20.11
C ASP A 92 -6.97 -14.94 18.92
N GLY A 93 -6.67 -15.33 17.68
CA GLY A 93 -7.26 -14.72 16.46
C GLY A 93 -8.79 -14.88 16.40
N ILE A 94 -9.49 -13.79 16.69
CA ILE A 94 -10.91 -13.64 16.94
C ILE A 94 -11.82 -14.28 15.87
N LYS A 95 -12.83 -14.99 16.37
CA LYS A 95 -13.89 -15.73 15.67
C LYS A 95 -15.03 -14.88 15.11
N ASP A 96 -15.00 -13.56 15.24
CA ASP A 96 -16.16 -12.71 14.93
C ASP A 96 -15.78 -11.62 13.93
N GLY A 97 -15.89 -11.94 12.64
CA GLY A 97 -16.00 -10.95 11.57
C GLY A 97 -17.44 -10.94 11.07
N LEU A 98 -18.26 -10.02 11.60
CA LEU A 98 -19.53 -9.60 11.02
C LEU A 98 -19.29 -8.36 10.15
#